data_AF-A0A2N9HXQ8-F1
#
_entry.id   AF-A0A2N9HXQ8-F1
#
_cell.length_a   1.000
_cell.length_b   1.000
_cell.length_c   1.000
_cell.angle_alpha   90.00
_cell.angle_beta   90.00
_cell.angle_gamma   90.00
#
_symmetry.space_group_name_H-M   'P 1'
#
loop_
_entity.id
_entity.type
_entity.pdbx_description
1 polymer ?
#
loop_
_entity_poly.entity_id
_entity_poly.type
_entity_poly.pdbx_seq_one_letter_code
_entity_poly.pdbx_strand_id
1 'polypeptide(L)'
;MDDLMNQPQHIDKVLNKQCHTEIANNRLQLKVSIDVVRVLALQDIQNIRGQGYDGASNMRGESNGLQALISHDCPYAYYIHCFAHRLQLALVAASKAVIPVGKFFDRLAFIINIVGASCKRNEQLKLAQDFEFAYLIDIDELETGRGLNQKCTLQRAGDTRWSSHFRSISSLIKIFSPTCEVLLKIIKEGSTSSRQGRSRHSL
;
A
#
# COMPACT_ATOMS: atom_id res chain seq x y z
N MET A 1 -20.96 19.19 76.22
CA MET A 1 -22.03 18.20 76.06
C MET A 1 -23.21 18.98 75.54
N ASP A 2 -23.61 18.93 74.27
CA ASP A 2 -23.67 17.78 73.38
C ASP A 2 -23.68 18.27 71.92
N ASP A 3 -22.53 18.19 71.26
CA ASP A 3 -22.47 18.39 69.80
C ASP A 3 -21.58 17.33 69.12
N LEU A 4 -21.46 16.17 69.79
CA LEU A 4 -20.68 15.03 69.34
C LEU A 4 -21.56 13.84 68.95
N MET A 5 -22.78 14.09 68.44
CA MET A 5 -23.69 13.04 67.98
C MET A 5 -24.50 13.50 66.76
N ASN A 6 -23.82 13.78 65.64
CA ASN A 6 -24.49 13.85 64.34
C ASN A 6 -23.62 13.28 63.20
N GLN A 7 -23.21 12.03 63.38
CA GLN A 7 -22.47 11.24 62.39
C GLN A 7 -23.29 10.74 61.16
N PRO A 8 -24.65 10.75 61.09
CA PRO A 8 -25.35 10.35 59.86
C PRO A 8 -25.10 11.31 58.69
N GLN A 9 -24.84 12.60 58.99
CA GLN A 9 -24.73 13.64 57.97
C GLN A 9 -23.45 13.54 57.12
N HIS A 10 -22.46 12.72 57.51
CA HIS A 10 -21.21 12.61 56.76
C HIS A 10 -21.29 11.60 55.61
N ILE A 11 -22.03 10.51 55.77
CA ILE A 11 -22.32 9.57 54.67
C ILE A 11 -23.25 10.25 53.67
N ASP A 12 -24.29 10.93 54.16
CA ASP A 12 -25.18 11.71 53.29
C ASP A 12 -24.44 12.87 52.62
N LYS A 13 -23.53 13.59 53.29
CA LYS A 13 -22.72 14.63 52.62
C LYS A 13 -21.73 14.08 51.61
N VAL A 14 -21.17 12.89 51.81
CA VAL A 14 -20.27 12.26 50.84
C VAL A 14 -21.07 11.72 49.63
N LEU A 15 -22.27 11.17 49.86
CA LEU A 15 -23.19 10.75 48.81
C LEU A 15 -23.83 11.94 48.05
N ASN A 16 -24.04 13.08 48.73
CA ASN A 16 -24.80 14.21 48.22
C ASN A 16 -23.95 15.43 47.82
N LYS A 17 -22.64 15.22 47.58
CA LYS A 17 -21.72 16.27 47.08
C LYS A 17 -21.03 15.88 45.77
N GLN A 18 -21.62 14.98 45.00
CA GLN A 18 -21.27 14.85 43.60
C GLN A 18 -22.06 15.90 42.82
N CYS A 19 -21.36 16.76 42.09
CA CYS A 19 -22.02 17.73 41.22
C CYS A 19 -22.89 16.97 40.19
N HIS A 20 -24.02 17.54 39.77
CA HIS A 20 -24.86 16.95 38.71
C HIS A 20 -24.03 16.51 37.48
N THR A 21 -22.98 17.27 37.17
CA THR A 21 -22.02 16.97 36.11
C THR A 21 -21.19 15.71 36.40
N GLU A 22 -20.75 15.48 37.64
CA GLU A 22 -20.00 14.28 38.03
C GLU A 22 -20.88 13.04 37.99
N ILE A 23 -22.13 13.15 38.44
CA ILE A 23 -23.11 12.05 38.36
C ILE A 23 -23.39 11.70 36.89
N ALA A 24 -23.54 12.71 36.02
CA ALA A 24 -23.73 12.50 34.59
C ALA A 24 -22.50 11.86 33.93
N ASN A 25 -21.29 12.31 34.27
CA ASN A 25 -20.04 11.76 33.76
C ASN A 25 -19.83 10.32 34.21
N ASN A 26 -20.08 10.00 35.49
CA ASN A 26 -19.97 8.64 36.01
C ASN A 26 -20.99 7.70 35.33
N ARG A 27 -22.22 8.17 35.09
CA ARG A 27 -23.23 7.41 34.34
C ARG A 27 -22.80 7.16 32.90
N LEU A 28 -22.22 8.18 32.24
CA LEU A 28 -21.71 8.04 30.88
C LEU A 28 -20.54 7.06 30.82
N GLN A 29 -19.56 7.18 31.72
CA GLN A 29 -18.43 6.27 31.84
C GLN A 29 -18.88 4.82 32.11
N LEU A 30 -19.84 4.63 33.01
CA LEU A 30 -20.39 3.31 33.30
C LEU A 30 -21.08 2.71 32.06
N LYS A 31 -21.87 3.51 31.33
CA LYS A 31 -22.55 3.06 30.12
C LYS A 31 -21.56 2.69 29.01
N VAL A 32 -20.55 3.52 28.79
CA VAL A 32 -19.45 3.24 27.84
C VAL A 32 -18.69 1.98 28.26
N SER A 33 -18.43 1.80 29.55
CA SER A 33 -17.71 0.61 30.05
C SER A 33 -18.54 -0.67 29.86
N ILE A 34 -19.85 -0.60 30.10
CA ILE A 34 -20.78 -1.71 29.81
C ILE A 34 -20.83 -2.00 28.32
N ASP A 35 -20.93 -0.97 27.46
CA ASP A 35 -20.97 -1.15 26.01
C ASP A 35 -19.64 -1.71 25.48
N VAL A 36 -18.50 -1.27 26.01
CA VAL A 36 -17.17 -1.81 25.68
C VAL A 36 -17.04 -3.26 26.15
N VAL A 37 -17.39 -3.58 27.39
CA VAL A 37 -17.37 -4.97 27.88
C VAL A 37 -18.33 -5.84 27.08
N ARG A 38 -19.50 -5.31 26.67
CA ARG A 38 -20.47 -6.03 25.84
C ARG A 38 -19.93 -6.26 24.43
N VAL A 39 -19.26 -5.28 23.82
CA VAL A 39 -18.59 -5.44 22.51
C VAL A 39 -17.42 -6.43 22.61
N LEU A 40 -16.58 -6.31 23.64
CA LEU A 40 -15.45 -7.21 23.89
C LEU A 40 -15.92 -8.63 24.26
N ALA A 41 -17.06 -8.78 24.94
CA ALA A 41 -17.67 -10.08 25.25
C ALA A 41 -18.45 -10.66 24.06
N LEU A 42 -19.00 -9.82 23.16
CA LEU A 42 -19.59 -10.25 21.89
C LEU A 42 -18.51 -10.64 20.86
N GLN A 43 -17.27 -10.19 21.06
CA GLN A 43 -16.06 -10.73 20.42
C GLN A 43 -15.63 -12.09 21.01
N ASP A 44 -16.53 -12.80 21.70
CA ASP A 44 -16.33 -14.23 21.91
C ASP A 44 -16.05 -14.88 20.54
N ILE A 45 -14.92 -15.61 20.47
CA ILE A 45 -14.50 -16.33 19.28
C ILE A 45 -15.62 -17.24 18.78
N GLN A 46 -16.51 -17.72 19.68
CA GLN A 46 -17.69 -18.50 19.34
C GLN A 46 -18.71 -17.80 18.44
N ASN A 47 -18.69 -16.46 18.38
CA ASN A 47 -19.60 -15.68 17.54
C ASN A 47 -19.04 -15.42 16.14
N ILE A 48 -17.79 -15.80 15.85
CA ILE A 48 -17.21 -15.68 14.51
C ILE A 48 -17.93 -16.66 13.57
N ARG A 49 -18.46 -16.14 12.46
CA ARG A 49 -19.14 -16.96 11.45
C ARG A 49 -18.31 -17.17 10.19
N GLY A 50 -17.31 -16.33 9.94
CA GLY A 50 -16.46 -16.46 8.77
C GLY A 50 -15.10 -15.80 8.96
N GLN A 51 -14.11 -16.34 8.27
CA GLN A 51 -12.73 -15.88 8.29
C GLN A 51 -12.19 -15.82 6.86
N GLY A 52 -11.59 -14.68 6.50
CA GLY A 52 -11.12 -14.41 5.15
C GLY A 52 -9.65 -14.05 5.13
N TYR A 53 -8.79 -14.92 4.57
CA TYR A 53 -7.34 -14.69 4.52
C TYR A 53 -6.74 -14.88 3.13
N ASP A 54 -5.53 -14.33 2.95
CA ASP A 54 -4.71 -14.65 1.79
C ASP A 54 -4.15 -16.08 1.85
N GLY A 55 -3.37 -16.47 0.83
CA GLY A 55 -2.81 -17.82 0.72
C GLY A 55 -1.53 -18.04 1.51
N ALA A 56 -1.10 -17.10 2.37
CA ALA A 56 0.14 -17.24 3.10
C ALA A 56 0.07 -18.46 4.04
N SER A 57 1.19 -19.18 4.20
CA SER A 57 1.26 -20.41 5.02
C SER A 57 0.80 -20.18 6.45
N ASN A 58 1.17 -19.04 7.03
CA ASN A 58 0.80 -18.68 8.41
C ASN A 58 -0.70 -18.37 8.54
N MET A 59 -1.41 -18.14 7.44
CA MET A 59 -2.83 -17.83 7.42
C MET A 59 -3.69 -19.04 7.03
N ARG A 60 -3.33 -19.72 5.93
CA ARG A 60 -4.05 -20.88 5.36
C ARG A 60 -3.61 -22.22 5.95
N GLY A 61 -2.48 -22.29 6.66
CA GLY A 61 -1.89 -23.54 7.12
C GLY A 61 -2.85 -24.39 7.97
N GLU A 62 -2.89 -25.69 7.70
CA GLU A 62 -3.84 -26.63 8.32
C GLU A 62 -3.49 -27.02 9.76
N SER A 63 -2.21 -26.99 10.13
CA SER A 63 -1.77 -27.42 11.48
C SER A 63 -1.40 -26.27 12.41
N ASN A 64 -0.94 -25.13 11.87
CA ASN A 64 -0.47 -23.96 12.63
C ASN A 64 -0.83 -22.63 11.95
N GLY A 65 -1.67 -22.68 10.91
CA GLY A 65 -2.16 -21.45 10.29
C GLY A 65 -3.24 -20.83 11.16
N LEU A 66 -3.38 -19.50 11.07
CA LEU A 66 -4.42 -18.76 11.78
C LEU A 66 -5.81 -19.34 11.50
N GLN A 67 -6.05 -19.81 10.27
CA GLN A 67 -7.29 -20.48 9.90
C GLN A 67 -7.56 -21.74 10.72
N ALA A 68 -6.56 -22.59 10.92
CA ALA A 68 -6.70 -23.81 11.71
C ALA A 68 -6.96 -23.50 13.19
N LEU A 69 -6.24 -22.51 13.75
CA LEU A 69 -6.40 -22.09 15.13
C LEU A 69 -7.81 -21.54 15.40
N ILE A 70 -8.31 -20.66 14.53
CA ILE A 70 -9.66 -20.11 14.67
C ILE A 70 -10.73 -21.17 14.40
N SER A 71 -10.48 -22.12 13.49
CA SER A 71 -11.42 -23.24 13.26
C SER A 71 -11.47 -24.21 14.44
N HIS A 72 -10.35 -24.40 15.15
CA HIS A 72 -10.29 -25.20 16.37
C HIS A 72 -11.11 -24.55 17.49
N ASP A 73 -10.92 -23.25 17.71
CA ASP A 73 -11.60 -22.54 18.78
C ASP A 73 -13.06 -22.21 18.43
N CYS A 74 -13.37 -21.99 17.15
CA CYS A 74 -14.73 -21.76 16.64
C CYS A 74 -14.99 -22.60 15.36
N PRO A 75 -15.52 -23.83 15.51
CA PRO A 75 -15.80 -24.72 14.38
C PRO A 75 -16.81 -24.18 13.36
N TYR A 76 -17.62 -23.18 13.75
CA TYR A 76 -18.64 -22.56 12.89
C TYR A 76 -18.10 -21.40 12.03
N ALA A 77 -16.85 -20.99 12.24
CA ALA A 77 -16.20 -19.93 11.47
C ALA A 77 -15.68 -20.47 10.12
N TYR A 78 -16.50 -20.36 9.06
CA TYR A 78 -16.10 -20.88 7.75
C TYR A 78 -14.91 -20.11 7.17
N TYR A 79 -13.96 -20.82 6.56
CA TYR A 79 -12.84 -20.20 5.87
C TYR A 79 -13.15 -19.88 4.41
N ILE A 80 -12.88 -18.63 4.02
CA ILE A 80 -12.85 -18.19 2.62
C ILE A 80 -11.43 -17.75 2.28
N HIS A 81 -10.88 -18.34 1.23
CA HIS A 81 -9.66 -17.85 0.63
C HIS A 81 -9.92 -16.56 -0.16
N CYS A 82 -9.13 -15.52 0.08
CA CYS A 82 -9.31 -14.19 -0.50
C CYS A 82 -9.40 -14.24 -2.04
N PHE A 83 -10.56 -13.86 -2.58
CA PHE A 83 -10.82 -13.90 -4.02
C PHE A 83 -9.84 -13.04 -4.82
N ALA A 84 -9.50 -11.85 -4.31
CA ALA A 84 -8.51 -10.98 -4.93
C ALA A 84 -7.14 -11.67 -5.04
N HIS A 85 -6.74 -12.41 -4.01
CA HIS A 85 -5.50 -13.19 -4.02
C HIS A 85 -5.57 -14.38 -4.99
N ARG A 86 -6.72 -15.07 -5.09
CA ARG A 86 -6.93 -16.13 -6.08
C ARG A 86 -6.85 -15.64 -7.51
N LEU A 87 -7.53 -14.52 -7.80
CA LEU A 87 -7.48 -13.90 -9.12
C LEU A 87 -6.06 -13.47 -9.47
N GLN A 88 -5.37 -12.85 -8.52
CA GLN A 88 -3.97 -12.47 -8.61
C GLN A 88 -3.07 -13.67 -8.96
N LEU A 89 -3.23 -14.81 -8.30
CA LEU A 89 -2.48 -16.03 -8.61
C LEU A 89 -2.81 -16.59 -10.00
N ALA A 90 -4.09 -16.67 -10.37
CA ALA A 90 -4.53 -17.15 -11.66
C ALA A 90 -3.97 -16.29 -12.81
N LEU A 91 -4.00 -14.96 -12.64
CA LEU A 91 -3.48 -14.00 -13.62
C LEU A 91 -1.96 -14.13 -13.79
N VAL A 92 -1.21 -14.30 -12.69
CA VAL A 92 0.23 -14.56 -12.75
C VAL A 92 0.53 -15.87 -13.46
N ALA A 93 -0.20 -16.95 -13.13
CA ALA A 93 -0.01 -18.25 -13.76
C ALA A 93 -0.30 -18.20 -15.26
N ALA A 94 -1.44 -17.62 -15.66
CA ALA A 94 -1.81 -17.43 -17.06
C ALA A 94 -0.79 -16.57 -17.82
N SER A 95 -0.32 -15.47 -17.23
CA SER A 95 0.67 -14.59 -17.86
C SER A 95 2.01 -15.27 -18.05
N LYS A 96 2.48 -16.08 -17.08
CA LYS A 96 3.72 -16.85 -17.19
C LYS A 96 3.65 -17.95 -18.24
N ALA A 97 2.46 -18.49 -18.52
CA ALA A 97 2.26 -19.46 -19.58
C ALA A 97 2.40 -18.86 -21.00
N VAL A 98 2.31 -17.54 -21.13
CA VAL A 98 2.43 -16.84 -22.42
C VAL A 98 3.83 -16.24 -22.57
N ILE A 99 4.70 -16.93 -23.31
CA ILE A 99 6.12 -16.55 -23.50
C ILE A 99 6.30 -15.07 -23.93
N PRO A 100 5.55 -14.53 -24.91
CA PRO A 100 5.67 -13.13 -25.29
C PRO A 100 5.40 -12.14 -24.15
N VAL A 101 4.44 -12.46 -23.26
CA VAL A 101 4.09 -11.63 -22.10
C VAL A 101 5.23 -11.63 -21.09
N GLY A 102 5.84 -12.79 -20.81
CA GLY A 102 7.04 -12.87 -19.98
C GLY A 102 8.18 -11.99 -20.53
N LYS A 103 8.50 -12.14 -21.81
CA LYS A 103 9.53 -11.32 -22.50
C LYS A 103 9.25 -9.82 -22.45
N PHE A 104 7.98 -9.43 -22.54
CA PHE A 104 7.58 -8.03 -22.40
C PHE A 104 7.92 -7.48 -21.01
N PHE A 105 7.57 -8.22 -19.95
CA PHE A 105 7.85 -7.78 -18.58
C PHE A 105 9.35 -7.76 -18.26
N ASP A 106 10.13 -8.69 -18.80
CA ASP A 106 11.60 -8.66 -18.66
C ASP A 106 12.19 -7.38 -19.28
N ARG A 107 11.72 -7.00 -20.48
CA ARG A 107 12.13 -5.76 -21.15
C ARG A 107 11.69 -4.52 -20.38
N LEU A 108 10.46 -4.52 -19.87
CA LEU A 108 9.95 -3.43 -19.05
C LEU A 108 10.81 -3.24 -17.79
N ALA A 109 11.10 -4.33 -17.06
CA ALA A 109 11.96 -4.29 -15.89
C ALA A 109 13.37 -3.78 -16.22
N PHE A 110 13.93 -4.21 -17.36
CA PHE A 110 15.21 -3.73 -17.85
C PHE A 110 15.20 -2.21 -18.13
N ILE A 111 14.19 -1.69 -18.82
CA ILE A 111 14.04 -0.25 -19.10
C ILE A 111 13.97 0.54 -17.78
N ILE A 112 13.10 0.11 -16.85
CA ILE A 112 12.93 0.73 -15.53
C ILE A 112 14.27 0.77 -14.80
N ASN A 113 15.00 -0.35 -14.79
CA ASN A 113 16.29 -0.45 -14.12
C ASN A 113 17.34 0.46 -14.77
N ILE A 114 17.43 0.50 -16.10
CA ILE A 114 18.39 1.36 -16.79
C ILE A 114 18.08 2.84 -16.55
N VAL A 115 16.84 3.27 -16.72
CA VAL A 115 16.49 4.70 -16.56
C VAL A 115 16.58 5.09 -15.08
N GLY A 116 16.17 4.20 -14.18
CA GLY A 116 16.19 4.44 -12.73
C GLY A 116 17.56 4.30 -12.06
N ALA A 117 18.57 3.75 -12.73
CA ALA A 117 19.85 3.39 -12.11
C ALA A 117 20.75 4.58 -11.72
N SER A 118 20.42 5.82 -12.08
CA SER A 118 21.15 6.99 -11.56
C SER A 118 20.26 8.23 -11.40
N CYS A 119 20.66 9.13 -10.50
CA CYS A 119 20.02 10.44 -10.34
C CYS A 119 20.05 11.24 -11.65
N LYS A 120 21.20 11.24 -12.36
CA LYS A 120 21.38 11.88 -13.68
C LYS A 120 20.29 11.46 -14.67
N ARG A 121 20.03 10.15 -14.81
CA ARG A 121 19.04 9.62 -15.76
C ARG A 121 17.60 9.97 -15.34
N ASN A 122 17.31 9.97 -14.05
CA ASN A 122 16.03 10.43 -13.54
C ASN A 122 15.79 11.93 -13.79
N GLU A 123 16.83 12.75 -13.69
CA GLU A 123 16.75 14.17 -14.01
C GLU A 123 16.54 14.39 -15.51
N GLN A 124 17.28 13.68 -16.36
CA GLN A 124 17.07 13.69 -17.81
C GLN A 124 15.63 13.30 -18.18
N LEU A 125 15.04 12.32 -17.50
CA LEU A 125 13.65 11.92 -17.69
C LEU A 125 12.64 13.01 -17.30
N LYS A 126 12.92 13.74 -16.21
CA LYS A 126 12.07 14.86 -15.78
C LYS A 126 12.14 16.04 -16.76
N LEU A 127 13.35 16.33 -17.26
CA LEU A 127 13.56 17.37 -18.26
C LEU A 127 12.88 17.02 -19.59
N ALA A 128 13.00 15.77 -20.06
CA ALA A 128 12.31 15.31 -21.27
C ALA A 128 10.78 15.44 -21.14
N GLN A 129 10.22 15.14 -19.96
CA GLN A 129 8.80 15.40 -19.67
C GLN A 129 8.46 16.89 -19.72
N ASP A 130 9.30 17.77 -19.17
CA ASP A 130 9.07 19.23 -19.25
C ASP A 130 8.99 19.70 -20.70
N PHE A 131 9.91 19.25 -21.55
CA PHE A 131 9.91 19.59 -22.97
C PHE A 131 8.66 19.07 -23.69
N GLU A 132 8.27 17.82 -23.41
CA GLU A 132 7.06 17.24 -24.00
C GLU A 132 5.80 17.98 -23.57
N PHE A 133 5.65 18.29 -22.28
CA PHE A 133 4.51 19.06 -21.80
C PHE A 133 4.47 20.46 -22.41
N ALA A 134 5.61 21.16 -22.47
CA ALA A 134 5.68 22.48 -23.09
C ALA A 134 5.28 22.42 -24.57
N TYR A 135 5.74 21.42 -25.30
CA TYR A 135 5.38 21.21 -26.71
C TYR A 135 3.88 20.91 -26.88
N LEU A 136 3.32 19.99 -26.08
CA LEU A 136 1.90 19.63 -26.19
C LEU A 136 0.96 20.78 -25.80
N ILE A 137 1.39 21.65 -24.86
CA ILE A 137 0.65 22.88 -24.53
C ILE A 137 0.69 23.87 -25.70
N ASP A 138 1.85 24.02 -26.35
CA ASP A 138 2.04 24.96 -27.47
C ASP A 138 1.14 24.62 -28.68
N ILE A 139 0.90 23.33 -28.91
CA ILE A 139 0.01 22.85 -29.97
C ILE A 139 -1.44 22.63 -29.53
N ASP A 140 -1.81 23.08 -28.32
CA ASP A 140 -3.16 22.98 -27.73
C ASP A 140 -3.70 21.53 -27.58
N GLU A 141 -2.80 20.54 -27.51
CA GLU A 141 -3.14 19.13 -27.24
C GLU A 141 -3.24 18.85 -25.73
N LEU A 142 -2.88 19.82 -24.88
CA LEU A 142 -2.81 19.66 -23.44
C LEU A 142 -3.25 20.92 -22.69
N GLU A 143 -4.29 20.79 -21.88
CA GLU A 143 -4.74 21.88 -21.01
C GLU A 143 -3.81 22.06 -19.79
N THR A 144 -3.73 23.30 -19.30
CA THR A 144 -3.05 23.61 -18.03
C THR A 144 -4.05 23.69 -16.89
N GLY A 145 -3.72 23.11 -15.73
CA GLY A 145 -4.63 23.09 -14.60
C GLY A 145 -4.02 22.47 -13.35
N ARG A 146 -4.63 22.75 -12.19
CA ARG A 146 -4.15 22.23 -10.91
C ARG A 146 -4.23 20.71 -10.90
N GLY A 147 -3.07 20.06 -10.83
CA GLY A 147 -2.96 18.60 -10.75
C GLY A 147 -2.92 17.90 -12.11
N LEU A 148 -3.01 18.62 -13.23
CA LEU A 148 -2.76 18.09 -14.57
C LEU A 148 -1.26 18.00 -14.86
N ASN A 149 -0.89 17.14 -15.81
CA ASN A 149 0.46 17.06 -16.40
C ASN A 149 1.57 16.86 -15.35
N GLN A 150 1.24 16.11 -14.30
CA GLN A 150 2.20 15.81 -13.25
C GLN A 150 3.31 14.93 -13.79
N LYS A 151 4.55 15.38 -13.58
CA LYS A 151 5.74 14.55 -13.83
C LYS A 151 5.60 13.25 -13.06
N CYS A 152 5.89 12.15 -13.72
CA CYS A 152 5.94 10.86 -13.08
C CYS A 152 7.28 10.16 -13.35
N THR A 153 7.53 9.10 -12.60
CA THR A 153 8.68 8.22 -12.79
C THR A 153 8.20 6.85 -13.23
N LEU A 154 9.10 6.10 -13.85
CA LEU A 154 8.86 4.71 -14.15
C LEU A 154 8.70 3.92 -12.84
N GLN A 155 7.55 3.26 -12.69
CA GLN A 155 7.24 2.50 -11.49
C GLN A 155 7.69 1.05 -11.64
N ARG A 156 8.47 0.55 -10.67
CA ARG A 156 8.87 -0.86 -10.63
C ARG A 156 7.70 -1.73 -10.15
N ALA A 157 7.46 -2.83 -10.86
CA ALA A 157 6.52 -3.85 -10.43
C ALA A 157 7.12 -4.62 -9.23
N GLY A 158 6.32 -4.88 -8.21
CA GLY A 158 6.68 -5.76 -7.12
C GLY A 158 6.36 -7.22 -7.47
N ASP A 159 7.27 -8.13 -7.13
CA ASP A 159 7.18 -9.55 -7.48
C ASP A 159 5.93 -10.26 -6.92
N THR A 160 5.37 -9.74 -5.82
CA THR A 160 4.29 -10.36 -5.06
C THR A 160 2.90 -9.84 -5.41
N ARG A 161 2.78 -8.76 -6.21
CA ARG A 161 1.50 -8.09 -6.49
C ARG A 161 1.41 -7.71 -7.96
N TRP A 162 0.69 -8.48 -8.76
CA TRP A 162 0.49 -8.23 -10.20
C TRP A 162 -0.25 -6.93 -10.48
N SER A 163 -1.07 -6.46 -9.55
CA SER A 163 -1.64 -5.11 -9.64
C SER A 163 -0.57 -4.00 -9.77
N SER A 164 0.66 -4.23 -9.30
CA SER A 164 1.79 -3.32 -9.53
C SER A 164 2.29 -3.33 -10.98
N HIS A 165 2.15 -4.44 -11.71
CA HIS A 165 2.52 -4.51 -13.14
C HIS A 165 1.65 -3.57 -13.97
N PHE A 166 0.37 -3.44 -13.64
CA PHE A 166 -0.50 -2.45 -14.26
C PHE A 166 0.03 -1.03 -14.07
N ARG A 167 0.50 -0.70 -12.86
CA ARG A 167 1.09 0.61 -12.58
C ARG A 167 2.39 0.83 -13.34
N SER A 168 3.26 -0.19 -13.44
CA SER A 168 4.47 -0.14 -14.25
C SER A 168 4.18 0.14 -15.72
N ILE A 169 3.25 -0.61 -16.31
CA ILE A 169 2.81 -0.42 -17.70
C ILE A 169 2.22 0.98 -17.88
N SER A 170 1.31 1.38 -16.99
CA SER A 170 0.68 2.70 -17.04
C SER A 170 1.70 3.83 -16.94
N SER A 171 2.73 3.68 -16.09
CA SER A 171 3.80 4.66 -15.99
C SER A 171 4.62 4.73 -17.28
N LEU A 172 4.99 3.59 -17.88
CA LEU A 172 5.73 3.59 -19.14
C LEU A 172 4.91 4.22 -20.27
N ILE A 173 3.62 3.91 -20.39
CA ILE A 173 2.74 4.49 -21.41
C ILE A 173 2.68 6.00 -21.26
N LYS A 174 2.51 6.50 -20.03
CA LYS A 174 2.39 7.94 -19.75
C LYS A 174 3.64 8.74 -20.11
N ILE A 175 4.83 8.14 -20.00
CA ILE A 175 6.11 8.81 -20.26
C ILE A 175 6.94 8.05 -21.29
N PHE A 176 6.27 7.46 -22.29
CA PHE A 176 6.92 6.60 -23.27
C PHE A 176 7.95 7.36 -24.11
N SER A 177 7.55 8.50 -24.67
CA SER A 177 8.39 9.36 -25.49
C SER A 177 9.59 9.92 -24.71
N PRO A 178 9.43 10.49 -23.50
CA PRO A 178 10.55 10.89 -22.64
C PRO A 178 11.49 9.74 -22.29
N THR A 179 10.94 8.54 -22.06
CA THR A 179 11.74 7.34 -21.79
C THR A 179 12.60 6.97 -23.00
N CYS A 180 12.05 7.01 -24.21
CA CYS A 180 12.80 6.78 -25.45
C CYS A 180 13.94 7.79 -25.62
N GLU A 181 13.69 9.07 -25.33
CA GLU A 181 14.71 10.12 -25.43
C GLU A 181 15.91 9.84 -24.50
N VAL A 182 15.63 9.47 -23.24
CA VAL A 182 16.67 9.11 -22.27
C VAL A 182 17.46 7.87 -22.73
N LEU A 183 16.77 6.84 -23.25
CA LEU A 183 17.44 5.65 -23.78
C LEU A 183 18.36 5.98 -24.97
N LEU A 184 17.93 6.86 -25.87
CA LEU A 184 18.74 7.32 -26.99
C LEU A 184 19.97 8.12 -26.52
N LYS A 185 19.82 8.95 -25.49
CA LYS A 185 20.95 9.67 -24.86
C LYS A 185 21.96 8.68 -24.27
N ILE A 186 21.50 7.65 -23.57
CA ILE A 186 22.37 6.59 -22.99
C ILE A 186 23.16 5.88 -24.09
N ILE A 187 22.52 5.53 -25.21
CA ILE A 187 23.19 4.87 -26.35
C ILE A 187 24.30 5.77 -26.93
N LYS A 188 24.04 7.07 -27.08
CA LYS A 188 25.01 8.04 -27.57
C LYS A 188 26.20 8.18 -26.61
N GLU A 189 25.96 8.32 -25.31
CA GLU A 189 27.01 8.45 -24.28
C GLU A 189 27.88 7.18 -24.17
N GLY A 190 27.28 5.99 -24.25
CA GLY A 190 28.00 4.71 -24.24
C GLY A 190 28.86 4.48 -25.49
N SER A 191 28.46 5.05 -26.64
CA SER A 191 29.24 4.98 -27.88
C SER A 191 30.46 5.91 -27.88
N THR A 192 30.42 7.00 -27.11
CA THR A 192 31.55 7.94 -26.97
C THR A 192 32.65 7.43 -26.03
N SER A 193 32.32 6.71 -24.96
CA SER A 193 33.33 6.17 -24.03
C SER A 193 34.17 5.05 -24.63
N SER A 194 33.60 4.24 -25.53
CA SER A 194 34.31 3.17 -26.24
C SER A 194 35.34 3.69 -27.26
N ARG A 195 35.19 4.93 -27.74
CA ARG A 195 36.17 5.60 -28.61
C ARG A 195 37.36 6.17 -27.84
N GLN A 196 37.17 6.62 -26.59
CA GLN A 196 38.25 7.18 -25.77
C GLN A 196 39.17 6.11 -25.15
N GLY A 197 38.70 4.87 -25.01
CA GLY A 197 39.50 3.74 -24.50
C GLY A 197 40.54 3.18 -25.48
N ARG A 198 40.61 3.64 -26.73
CA ARG A 198 41.53 3.12 -27.76
C ARG A 198 42.76 3.99 -28.05
N SER A 199 42.95 5.11 -27.35
CA SER A 199 44.06 6.05 -27.61
C SER A 199 45.11 6.14 -26.50
N ARG A 200 45.26 5.10 -25.68
CA ARG A 200 46.27 5.05 -24.61
C ARG A 200 46.93 3.68 -24.52
N HIS A 201 47.70 3.30 -25.54
CA HIS A 201 48.84 2.37 -25.43
C HIS A 201 49.58 2.35 -26.77
N SER A 202 50.48 3.32 -26.96
CA SER A 202 51.60 3.26 -27.90
C SER A 202 52.56 4.39 -27.53
N LEU A 203 53.42 4.10 -26.56
CA LEU A 203 54.81 4.54 -26.44
C LEU A 203 55.50 3.52 -25.55
#